data_AF-A0A3C0NCM8-F1
#
_entry.id   AF-A0A3C0NCM8-F1
#
_cell.length_a   1.000
_cell.length_b   1.000
_cell.length_c   1.000
_cell.angle_alpha   90.00
_cell.angle_beta   90.00
_cell.angle_gamma   90.00
#
_symmetry.space_group_name_H-M   'P 1'
#
loop_
_entity.id
_entity.type
_entity.pdbx_description
1 polymer ?
#
loop_
_entity_poly.entity_id
_entity_poly.type
_entity_poly.pdbx_seq_one_letter_code
_entity_poly.pdbx_strand_id
1 'polypeptide(L)'
;MNHSDISEIATLIKAAQPLIACESPIQERERILTYILKICTSIPLPCYLWNLGSNQILELKLSEFGSLEFIQAQIALTKSQLQVAKDYFDILPIWNNYQGSGVLILENIYPWIKANMTQDAESLILSEWVKSNLINLYTNSRT
;
A
#
# COMPACT_ATOMS: atom_id res chain seq x y z
N MET A 1 -19.60 1.58 1.53
CA MET A 1 -18.63 1.39 0.44
C MET A 1 -19.45 1.20 -0.83
N ASN A 2 -19.38 2.13 -1.76
CA ASN A 2 -20.24 2.09 -2.94
C ASN A 2 -19.67 1.08 -3.93
N HIS A 3 -20.53 0.37 -4.68
CA HIS A 3 -20.10 -0.60 -5.71
C HIS A 3 -19.18 0.01 -6.78
N SER A 4 -19.15 1.34 -6.91
CA SER A 4 -18.22 2.10 -7.76
C SER A 4 -16.75 1.86 -7.41
N ASP A 5 -16.41 1.80 -6.12
CA ASP A 5 -15.02 1.92 -5.66
C ASP A 5 -14.23 0.62 -5.89
N ILE A 6 -14.91 -0.53 -5.80
CA ILE A 6 -14.32 -1.86 -6.04
C ILE A 6 -13.95 -2.05 -7.52
N SER A 7 -14.80 -1.55 -8.42
CA SER A 7 -14.58 -1.68 -9.87
C SER A 7 -13.36 -0.85 -10.35
N GLU A 8 -13.09 0.26 -9.67
CA GLU A 8 -11.94 1.10 -9.93
C GLU A 8 -10.64 0.39 -9.52
N ILE A 9 -10.63 -0.29 -8.38
CA ILE A 9 -9.48 -1.10 -7.93
C ILE A 9 -9.11 -2.15 -8.98
N ALA A 10 -10.08 -2.86 -9.53
CA ALA A 10 -9.83 -3.85 -10.58
C ALA A 10 -9.21 -3.21 -11.84
N THR A 11 -9.63 -1.99 -12.17
CA THR A 11 -9.09 -1.23 -13.31
C THR A 11 -7.64 -0.81 -13.03
N LEU A 12 -7.34 -0.34 -11.82
CA LEU A 12 -5.99 0.06 -11.40
C LEU A 12 -5.01 -1.12 -11.43
N ILE A 13 -5.42 -2.29 -10.91
CA ILE A 13 -4.58 -3.51 -10.93
C ILE A 13 -4.31 -3.94 -12.38
N LYS A 14 -5.35 -3.95 -13.23
CA LYS A 14 -5.21 -4.28 -14.66
C LYS A 14 -4.31 -3.31 -15.42
N ALA A 15 -4.28 -2.05 -15.00
CA ALA A 15 -3.37 -1.04 -15.51
C ALA A 15 -1.95 -1.14 -14.92
N ALA A 16 -1.62 -2.26 -14.27
CA ALA A 16 -0.33 -2.54 -13.63
C ALA A 16 0.12 -1.42 -12.66
N GLN A 17 -0.84 -0.75 -12.00
CA GLN A 17 -0.48 0.24 -11.00
C GLN A 17 0.23 -0.46 -9.82
N PRO A 18 1.46 -0.07 -9.48
CA PRO A 18 2.26 -0.77 -8.48
C PRO A 18 1.79 -0.48 -7.05
N LEU A 19 0.85 0.45 -6.87
CA LEU A 19 0.44 0.96 -5.57
C LEU A 19 -1.07 1.22 -5.55
N ILE A 20 -1.74 0.73 -4.51
CA ILE A 20 -3.16 0.96 -4.27
C ILE A 20 -3.36 1.35 -2.81
N ALA A 21 -3.83 2.57 -2.57
CA ALA A 21 -4.25 2.99 -1.24
C ALA A 21 -5.69 2.52 -0.99
N CYS A 22 -5.89 1.70 0.04
CA CYS A 22 -7.20 1.16 0.39
C CYS A 22 -7.49 1.41 1.87
N GLU A 23 -8.62 2.05 2.16
CA GLU A 23 -9.13 2.20 3.52
C GLU A 23 -10.37 1.34 3.64
N SER A 24 -10.36 0.39 4.58
CA SER A 24 -11.49 -0.48 4.83
C SER A 24 -11.83 -0.52 6.31
N PRO A 25 -13.12 -0.48 6.69
CA PRO A 25 -13.53 -0.88 8.02
C PRO A 25 -13.04 -2.29 8.30
N ILE A 26 -12.66 -2.58 9.54
CA ILE A 26 -12.07 -3.88 9.91
C ILE A 26 -12.97 -5.07 9.55
N GLN A 27 -14.29 -4.87 9.55
CA GLN A 27 -15.28 -5.89 9.19
C GLN A 27 -15.26 -6.24 7.70
N GLU A 28 -14.89 -5.31 6.83
CA GLU A 28 -14.89 -5.47 5.38
C GLU A 28 -13.50 -5.79 4.81
N ARG A 29 -12.46 -5.59 5.63
CA ARG A 29 -11.06 -5.71 5.23
C ARG A 29 -10.74 -7.04 4.56
N GLU A 30 -11.09 -8.16 5.19
CA GLU A 30 -10.81 -9.49 4.63
C GLU A 30 -11.49 -9.69 3.28
N ARG A 31 -12.76 -9.25 3.15
CA ARG A 31 -13.51 -9.34 1.90
C ARG A 31 -12.85 -8.54 0.78
N ILE A 32 -12.37 -7.32 1.09
CA ILE A 32 -11.71 -6.44 0.12
C ILE A 32 -10.35 -6.99 -0.27
N LEU A 33 -9.51 -7.39 0.69
CA LEU A 33 -8.20 -7.98 0.42
C LEU A 33 -8.33 -9.27 -0.39
N THR A 34 -9.32 -10.12 -0.07
CA THR A 34 -9.62 -11.33 -0.85
C THR A 34 -10.05 -10.99 -2.28
N TYR A 35 -10.87 -9.96 -2.46
CA TYR A 35 -11.27 -9.51 -3.79
C TYR A 35 -10.08 -9.00 -4.62
N ILE A 36 -9.25 -8.14 -4.02
CA ILE A 36 -8.04 -7.62 -4.65
C ILE A 36 -7.10 -8.76 -5.03
N LEU A 37 -6.85 -9.67 -4.09
CA LEU A 37 -5.98 -10.81 -4.30
C LEU A 37 -6.47 -11.70 -5.45
N LYS A 38 -7.78 -11.97 -5.53
CA LYS A 38 -8.36 -12.72 -6.66
C LYS A 38 -8.06 -12.07 -8.02
N ILE A 39 -8.07 -10.73 -8.08
CA ILE A 39 -7.71 -10.00 -9.30
C ILE A 39 -6.21 -10.15 -9.58
N CYS A 40 -5.34 -9.94 -8.58
CA CYS A 40 -3.90 -10.09 -8.72
C CYS A 40 -3.51 -11.51 -9.17
N THR A 41 -4.18 -12.55 -8.66
CA THR A 41 -3.95 -13.94 -9.08
C THR A 41 -4.39 -14.21 -10.52
N SER A 42 -5.34 -13.45 -11.06
CA SER A 42 -5.78 -13.59 -12.45
C SER A 42 -4.78 -13.02 -13.47
N ILE A 43 -3.84 -12.18 -13.01
CA ILE A 43 -2.81 -11.53 -13.84
C ILE A 43 -1.48 -11.71 -13.09
N PRO A 44 -0.95 -12.95 -13.01
CA PRO A 44 -0.08 -13.50 -11.97
C PRO A 44 0.92 -12.50 -11.34
N LEU A 45 0.40 -11.61 -10.50
CA LEU A 45 1.10 -10.48 -9.90
C LEU A 45 1.13 -10.71 -8.40
N PRO A 46 2.32 -10.70 -7.78
CA PRO A 46 2.42 -10.72 -6.33
C PRO A 46 1.64 -9.56 -5.71
N CYS A 47 0.91 -9.86 -4.64
CA CYS A 47 0.09 -8.89 -3.92
C CYS A 47 0.70 -8.68 -2.55
N TYR A 48 1.10 -7.45 -2.25
CA TYR A 48 1.72 -7.09 -0.99
C TYR A 48 0.81 -6.15 -0.21
N LEU A 49 0.96 -6.19 1.11
CA LEU A 49 0.22 -5.39 2.04
C LEU A 49 1.18 -4.75 3.03
N TRP A 50 1.00 -3.45 3.21
CA TRP A 50 1.66 -2.72 4.27
C TRP A 50 0.69 -1.75 4.92
N ASN A 51 0.74 -1.72 6.26
CA ASN A 51 -0.10 -0.87 7.07
C ASN A 51 0.79 0.17 7.75
N LEU A 52 0.27 1.39 7.90
CA LEU A 52 1.00 2.43 8.64
C LEU A 52 1.44 1.94 10.02
N GLY A 53 2.73 2.15 10.33
CA GLY A 53 3.33 1.70 11.59
C GLY A 53 3.73 0.23 11.63
N SER A 54 3.45 -0.54 10.58
CA SER A 54 3.99 -1.89 10.41
C SER A 54 5.47 -1.82 10.04
N ASN A 55 6.27 -2.64 10.71
CA ASN A 55 7.68 -2.85 10.39
C ASN A 55 7.90 -4.03 9.42
N GLN A 56 6.82 -4.53 8.81
CA GLN A 56 6.83 -5.68 7.92
C GLN A 56 5.91 -5.45 6.74
N ILE A 57 6.33 -5.96 5.58
CA ILE A 57 5.49 -6.13 4.40
C ILE A 57 4.99 -7.56 4.40
N LEU A 58 3.69 -7.74 4.17
CA LEU A 58 3.06 -9.05 4.07
C LEU A 58 2.76 -9.33 2.60
N GLU A 59 3.14 -10.50 2.10
CA GLU A 59 2.63 -11.06 0.86
C GLU A 59 1.28 -11.73 1.15
N LEU A 60 0.27 -11.40 0.35
CA LEU A 60 -1.07 -11.98 0.43
C LEU A 60 -1.15 -13.20 -0.48
N LYS A 61 -1.61 -14.33 0.05
CA LYS A 61 -1.87 -15.56 -0.71
C LYS A 61 -3.24 -16.13 -0.42
N LEU A 62 -3.76 -16.90 -1.38
CA LEU A 62 -4.92 -17.74 -1.14
C LEU A 62 -4.41 -19.12 -0.76
N SER A 63 -4.93 -19.65 0.35
CA SER A 63 -4.71 -21.05 0.71
C SER A 63 -5.36 -21.97 -0.32
N GLU A 64 -5.04 -23.26 -0.24
CA GLU A 64 -5.71 -24.30 -1.04
C GLU A 64 -7.24 -24.32 -0.84
N PHE A 65 -7.71 -23.84 0.31
CA PHE A 65 -9.13 -23.75 0.66
C PHE A 65 -9.76 -22.38 0.32
N GLY A 66 -9.00 -21.49 -0.33
CA GLY A 66 -9.45 -20.16 -0.73
C GLY A 66 -9.54 -19.14 0.39
N SER A 67 -8.94 -19.42 1.55
CA SER A 67 -8.82 -18.45 2.65
C SER A 67 -7.64 -17.51 2.43
N LEU A 68 -7.75 -16.28 2.93
CA LEU A 68 -6.68 -15.29 2.85
C LEU A 68 -5.56 -15.64 3.84
N GLU A 69 -4.33 -15.72 3.35
CA GLU A 69 -3.12 -15.94 4.13
C GLU A 69 -2.18 -14.74 4.03
N PHE A 70 -1.52 -14.43 5.15
CA PHE A 70 -0.56 -13.35 5.28
C PHE A 70 0.81 -13.94 5.56
N ILE A 71 1.73 -13.80 4.62
CA ILE A 71 3.08 -14.35 4.71
C ILE A 71 4.05 -13.19 4.80
N GLN A 72 5.03 -13.24 5.68
CA GLN A 72 6.06 -12.20 5.72
C GLN A 72 6.82 -12.18 4.39
N ALA A 73 6.78 -11.06 3.68
CA ALA A 73 7.54 -10.89 2.45
C ALA A 73 9.03 -10.81 2.78
N GLN A 74 9.88 -11.44 1.96
CA GLN A 74 11.34 -11.35 2.04
C GLN A 74 11.86 -10.03 1.43
N ILE A 75 11.21 -8.92 1.77
CA ILE A 75 11.58 -7.57 1.36
C ILE A 75 12.16 -6.89 2.59
N ALA A 76 13.48 -6.68 2.58
CA ALA A 76 14.17 -6.07 3.70
C ALA A 76 13.77 -4.59 3.81
N LEU A 77 13.05 -4.25 4.87
CA LEU A 77 12.92 -2.86 5.29
C LEU A 77 14.25 -2.48 5.96
N THR A 78 15.15 -1.84 5.23
CA THR A 78 16.31 -1.18 5.85
C THR A 78 15.77 -0.07 6.71
N LYS A 79 15.67 -0.32 8.03
CA LYS A 79 15.41 0.74 8.99
C LYS A 79 16.43 1.83 8.76
N SER A 80 15.96 3.00 8.36
CA SER A 80 16.78 4.19 8.41
C SER A 80 17.26 4.33 9.87
N GLN A 81 18.56 4.56 10.08
CA GLN A 81 19.09 4.77 11.44
C GLN A 81 18.69 6.14 12.02
N LEU A 82 17.86 6.92 11.32
CA LEU A 82 17.41 8.24 11.71
C LEU A 82 16.07 8.13 12.42
N GLN A 83 16.06 8.01 13.75
CA GLN A 83 14.89 8.10 14.63
C GLN A 83 14.05 9.37 14.37
N VAL A 84 13.21 9.35 13.34
CA VAL A 84 12.34 10.46 12.93
C VAL A 84 11.01 9.87 12.50
N ALA A 85 9.90 10.60 12.68
CA ALA A 85 8.57 10.19 12.24
C ALA A 85 8.46 9.78 10.74
N LYS A 86 9.50 10.03 9.94
CA LYS A 86 9.62 9.52 8.56
C LYS A 86 9.83 8.00 8.49
N ASP A 87 10.43 7.40 9.52
CA ASP A 87 10.63 5.94 9.61
C ASP A 87 9.29 5.20 9.55
N TYR A 88 8.18 5.83 9.96
CA TYR A 88 6.84 5.25 9.85
C TYR A 88 6.41 4.99 8.40
N PHE A 89 7.10 5.56 7.41
CA PHE A 89 6.76 5.46 5.98
C PHE A 89 7.93 5.01 5.10
N ASP A 90 8.97 4.38 5.68
CA ASP A 90 10.15 3.87 4.96
C ASP A 90 9.78 2.91 3.80
N ILE A 91 8.59 2.32 3.84
CA ILE A 91 8.03 1.53 2.75
C ILE A 91 7.98 2.28 1.43
N LEU A 92 7.66 3.58 1.41
CA LEU A 92 7.42 4.33 0.17
C LEU A 92 8.69 4.45 -0.68
N PRO A 93 9.84 4.92 -0.15
CA PRO A 93 11.08 4.95 -0.92
C PRO A 93 11.58 3.54 -1.26
N ILE A 94 11.36 2.54 -0.39
CA ILE A 94 11.75 1.15 -0.68
C ILE A 94 10.96 0.61 -1.87
N TRP A 95 9.66 0.82 -1.86
CA TRP A 95 8.77 0.39 -2.94
C TRP A 95 9.09 1.12 -4.24
N ASN A 96 9.47 2.40 -4.19
CA ASN A 96 9.86 3.17 -5.37
C ASN A 96 11.14 2.64 -6.04
N ASN A 97 12.02 2.00 -5.26
CA ASN A 97 13.25 1.38 -5.76
C ASN A 97 13.12 -0.14 -5.94
N TYR A 98 11.94 -0.72 -5.68
CA TYR A 98 11.72 -2.14 -5.80
C TYR A 98 11.71 -2.54 -7.28
N GLN A 99 12.63 -3.43 -7.66
CA GLN A 99 12.77 -3.90 -9.05
C GLN A 99 11.92 -5.14 -9.36
N GLY A 100 11.21 -5.69 -8.38
CA GLY A 100 10.32 -6.81 -8.60
C GLY A 100 8.96 -6.37 -9.15
N SER A 101 8.16 -7.34 -9.59
CA SER A 101 6.77 -7.12 -9.99
C SER A 101 5.83 -7.30 -8.82
N GLY A 102 4.84 -6.43 -8.68
CA GLY A 102 3.76 -6.64 -7.72
C GLY A 102 2.94 -5.39 -7.47
N VAL A 103 1.84 -5.57 -6.77
CA VAL A 103 0.97 -4.48 -6.33
C VAL A 103 1.09 -4.37 -4.82
N LEU A 104 1.47 -3.19 -4.33
CA LEU A 104 1.46 -2.88 -2.90
C LEU A 104 0.14 -2.21 -2.52
N ILE A 105 -0.58 -2.85 -1.60
CA ILE A 105 -1.73 -2.28 -0.92
C ILE A 105 -1.24 -1.50 0.30
N LEU A 106 -1.57 -0.22 0.37
CA LEU A 106 -1.32 0.65 1.52
C LEU A 106 -2.62 0.87 2.29
N GLU A 107 -2.63 0.53 3.58
CA GLU A 107 -3.73 0.86 4.50
C GLU A 107 -3.33 1.96 5.50
N ASN A 108 -4.32 2.69 6.02
CA ASN A 108 -4.18 3.76 7.01
C ASN A 108 -3.33 4.96 6.58
N ILE A 109 -3.32 5.26 5.27
CA ILE A 109 -2.55 6.37 4.68
C ILE A 109 -3.40 7.64 4.51
N TYR A 110 -4.73 7.51 4.48
CA TYR A 110 -5.64 8.62 4.19
C TYR A 110 -5.54 9.84 5.12
N PRO A 111 -5.35 9.68 6.45
CA PRO A 111 -5.16 10.82 7.34
C PRO A 111 -3.99 11.72 6.93
N TRP A 112 -2.95 11.14 6.33
CA TRP A 112 -1.75 11.85 5.88
C TRP A 112 -1.92 12.48 4.50
N ILE A 113 -2.74 11.87 3.64
CA ILE A 113 -3.08 12.46 2.33
C ILE A 113 -4.02 13.65 2.50
N LYS A 114 -4.98 13.57 3.43
CA LYS A 114 -5.98 14.61 3.68
C LYS A 114 -5.57 15.65 4.72
N ALA A 115 -4.39 15.49 5.32
CA ALA A 115 -3.83 16.44 6.27
C ALA A 115 -3.80 17.87 5.68
N ASN A 116 -4.27 18.81 6.49
CA ASN A 116 -4.42 20.24 6.17
C ASN A 116 -3.71 21.12 7.22
N MET A 117 -3.65 22.43 6.95
CA MET A 117 -2.86 23.44 7.67
C MET A 117 -3.16 23.60 9.18
N THR A 118 -4.14 22.89 9.74
CA THR A 118 -4.50 22.97 11.16
C THR A 118 -3.71 22.00 12.05
N GLN A 119 -2.81 21.21 11.48
CA GLN A 119 -1.92 20.31 12.21
C GLN A 119 -0.66 21.06 12.68
N ASP A 120 0.05 20.48 13.66
CA ASP A 120 1.36 20.98 14.07
C ASP A 120 2.38 20.88 12.91
N ALA A 121 3.42 21.72 12.98
CA ALA A 121 4.37 21.88 11.86
C ALA A 121 5.04 20.56 11.46
N GLU A 122 5.30 19.66 12.41
CA GLU A 122 5.91 18.36 12.15
C GLU A 122 4.97 17.42 11.37
N SER A 123 3.70 17.33 11.76
CA SER A 123 2.71 16.51 11.03
C SER A 123 2.46 17.03 9.62
N LEU A 124 2.45 18.36 9.44
CA LEU A 124 2.31 18.97 8.12
C LEU A 124 3.50 18.59 7.22
N ILE A 125 4.73 18.74 7.70
CA ILE A 125 5.94 18.36 6.95
C ILE A 125 5.91 16.88 6.59
N LEU A 126 5.51 16.01 7.51
CA LEU A 126 5.40 14.58 7.25
C LEU A 126 4.34 14.28 6.19
N SER A 127 3.19 14.94 6.25
CA SER A 127 2.12 14.79 5.26
C SER A 127 2.55 15.19 3.85
N GLU A 128 3.26 16.32 3.72
CA GLU A 128 3.80 16.77 2.42
C GLU A 128 4.87 15.82 1.89
N TRP A 129 5.70 15.27 2.78
CA TRP A 129 6.68 14.26 2.41
C TRP A 129 6.00 12.97 1.92
N VAL A 130 4.95 12.49 2.58
CA VAL A 130 4.16 11.32 2.13
C VAL A 130 3.52 11.58 0.77
N LYS A 131 2.86 12.73 0.58
CA LYS A 131 2.26 13.12 -0.70
C LYS A 131 3.30 13.12 -1.83
N SER A 132 4.48 13.71 -1.59
CA SER A 132 5.57 13.75 -2.55
C SER A 132 6.04 12.34 -2.96
N ASN A 133 6.22 11.43 -2.01
CA ASN A 133 6.59 10.04 -2.31
C ASN A 133 5.52 9.29 -3.11
N LEU A 134 4.24 9.48 -2.77
CA LEU A 134 3.14 8.87 -3.52
C LEU A 134 3.08 9.39 -4.96
N ILE A 135 3.33 10.69 -5.18
CA ILE A 135 3.40 11.28 -6.52
C ILE A 135 4.59 10.70 -7.31
N ASN A 136 5.75 10.54 -6.67
CA ASN A 136 6.92 9.94 -7.32
C ASN A 136 6.66 8.48 -7.73
N LEU A 137 6.02 7.70 -6.85
CA LEU A 137 5.60 6.32 -7.16
C LEU A 137 4.66 6.26 -8.35
N TYR A 138 3.69 7.18 -8.42
CA TYR A 138 2.74 7.24 -9.52
C TYR A 138 3.35 7.71 -10.85
N THR A 139 4.36 8.58 -10.81
CA THR A 139 5.02 9.07 -12.01
C THR A 139 6.01 8.07 -12.57
N ASN A 140 6.77 7.39 -11.71
CA ASN A 140 7.70 6.33 -12.12
C ASN A 140 7.01 5.07 -12.65
N SER A 141 5.76 4.80 -12.25
CA SER A 141 4.99 3.67 -12.77
C SER A 141 4.49 3.85 -14.22
N ARG A 142 4.66 5.05 -14.79
CA ARG A 142 4.19 5.41 -16.14
C ARG A 142 5.31 5.56 -17.17
N THR A 143 6.56 5.48 -16.74
CA THR A 143 7.77 5.56 -17.57
C THR A 143 8.32 4.18 -17.84
#